data_AF-A0A925APA2-F1
#
_entry.id   AF-A0A925APA2-F1
#
_cell.length_a   1.000
_cell.length_b   1.000
_cell.length_c   1.000
_cell.angle_alpha   90.00
_cell.angle_beta   90.00
_cell.angle_gamma   90.00
#
_symmetry.space_group_name_H-M   'P 1'
#
loop_
_entity.id
_entity.type
_entity.pdbx_description
1 polymer ?
#
loop_
_entity_poly.entity_id
_entity_poly.type
_entity_poly.pdbx_seq_one_letter_code
_entity_poly.pdbx_strand_id
1 'polypeptide(L)'
;TKTPLEDVMSARNSYHFLATGQQAVCGDSQGNFWTGQNVFSSGNLKLDLLHNFFLECGARANKIRVYEMAKDPVARALTGFLLVRGGVHIVAYAKALEKLSGVPVGKLLPIPDISNKRFPESKKHEDRGEHRILYRFSPNDYKRINEIWNGPHPEDDKDLEVRDGPPEGAVPPNLDAEPQLTSPVGPDQGDLDPVMLQEYAARIFGSSIKDDIKKRKDKPKSKVSTR
;
A
#
# COMPACT_ATOMS: atom_id res chain seq x y z
N THR A 1 -2.85 19.67 36.85
CA THR A 1 -1.83 18.72 36.35
C THR A 1 -2.14 18.44 34.89
N LYS A 2 -1.14 18.50 34.01
CA LYS A 2 -1.33 18.16 32.58
C LYS A 2 -1.19 16.63 32.44
N THR A 3 -2.11 15.99 31.73
CA THR A 3 -2.09 14.55 31.43
C THR A 3 -1.84 14.37 29.92
N PRO A 4 -0.58 14.24 29.46
CA PRO A 4 -0.26 14.32 28.04
C PRO A 4 -0.92 13.27 27.13
N LEU A 5 -1.40 12.16 27.71
CA LEU A 5 -2.04 11.05 26.99
C LEU A 5 -3.53 10.90 27.36
N GLU A 6 -4.17 11.93 27.90
CA GLU A 6 -5.58 11.88 28.34
C GLU A 6 -6.52 11.38 27.22
N ASP A 7 -6.32 11.87 25.99
CA ASP A 7 -7.14 11.51 24.82
C ASP A 7 -7.05 10.01 24.45
N VAL A 8 -5.96 9.33 24.85
CA VAL A 8 -5.75 7.90 24.58
C VAL A 8 -6.81 7.03 25.25
N MET A 9 -7.41 7.48 26.36
CA MET A 9 -8.48 6.75 27.05
C MET A 9 -9.71 6.54 26.18
N SER A 10 -9.92 7.39 25.18
CA SER A 10 -11.01 7.29 24.21
C SER A 10 -10.61 6.60 22.89
N ALA A 11 -9.33 6.29 22.71
CA ALA A 11 -8.83 5.69 21.49
C ALA A 11 -9.34 4.26 21.35
N ARG A 12 -9.90 3.94 20.18
CA ARG A 12 -10.42 2.59 19.88
C ARG A 12 -9.35 1.49 19.94
N ASN A 13 -8.09 1.83 19.64
CA ASN A 13 -6.98 0.91 19.69
C ASN A 13 -5.80 1.57 20.44
N SER A 14 -5.66 1.21 21.71
CA SER A 14 -4.60 1.73 22.59
C SER A 14 -3.22 1.16 22.27
N TYR A 15 -3.11 0.04 21.53
CA TYR A 15 -1.81 -0.54 21.14
C TYR A 15 -0.95 0.45 20.35
N HIS A 16 -1.56 1.34 19.56
CA HIS A 16 -0.83 2.39 18.85
C HIS A 16 0.00 3.28 19.80
N PHE A 17 -0.47 3.51 21.02
CA PHE A 17 0.23 4.38 21.97
C PHE A 17 1.13 3.58 22.90
N LEU A 18 0.65 2.42 23.35
CA LEU A 18 1.32 1.64 24.39
C LEU A 18 2.42 0.72 23.85
N ALA A 19 2.28 0.21 22.63
CA ALA A 19 3.20 -0.79 22.07
C ALA A 19 4.09 -0.24 20.95
N THR A 20 3.64 0.79 20.22
CA THR A 20 4.29 1.20 18.97
C THR A 20 4.69 2.67 18.90
N GLY A 21 4.50 3.48 19.95
CA GLY A 21 4.92 4.89 19.94
C GLY A 21 4.25 5.70 18.81
N GLN A 22 2.94 5.53 18.66
CA GLN A 22 2.08 6.09 17.60
C GLN A 22 2.36 5.56 16.17
N GLN A 23 3.02 4.41 16.05
CA GLN A 23 3.23 3.74 14.76
C GLN A 23 2.17 2.65 14.49
N ALA A 24 2.13 2.17 13.24
CA ALA A 24 1.24 1.08 12.84
C ALA A 24 1.52 -0.21 13.61
N VAL A 25 0.46 -1.00 13.84
CA VAL A 25 0.55 -2.37 14.37
C VAL A 25 0.25 -3.38 13.26
N CYS A 26 0.89 -4.55 13.30
CA CYS A 26 0.55 -5.69 12.43
C CYS A 26 -0.74 -6.38 12.91
N GLY A 27 -1.86 -5.65 12.89
CA GLY A 27 -3.17 -6.13 13.36
C GLY A 27 -4.34 -5.45 12.66
N ASP A 28 -5.54 -5.98 12.91
CA ASP A 28 -6.78 -5.49 12.34
C ASP A 28 -7.38 -4.31 13.15
N SER A 29 -8.52 -3.80 12.67
CA SER A 29 -9.23 -2.67 13.29
C SER A 29 -9.86 -2.95 14.66
N GLN A 30 -9.75 -4.19 15.16
CA GLN A 30 -10.22 -4.63 16.49
C GLN A 30 -9.05 -5.04 17.39
N GLY A 31 -7.80 -4.91 16.93
CA GLY A 31 -6.62 -5.26 17.70
C GLY A 31 -6.23 -6.74 17.62
N ASN A 32 -6.83 -7.54 16.74
CA ASN A 32 -6.34 -8.90 16.50
C ASN A 32 -5.08 -8.84 15.62
N PHE A 33 -4.02 -9.53 16.02
CA PHE A 33 -2.80 -9.61 15.22
C PHE A 33 -3.02 -10.44 13.96
N TRP A 34 -2.37 -10.02 12.87
CA TRP A 34 -2.30 -10.84 11.67
C TRP A 34 -1.54 -12.14 11.98
N THR A 35 -2.01 -13.27 11.46
CA THR A 35 -1.36 -14.58 11.68
C THR A 35 -1.21 -15.36 10.38
N GLY A 36 -0.35 -16.38 10.41
CA GLY A 36 -0.22 -17.32 9.29
C GLY A 36 -1.52 -18.06 8.94
N GLN A 37 -2.53 -18.08 9.81
CA GLN A 37 -3.84 -18.67 9.51
C GLN A 37 -4.62 -17.85 8.46
N ASN A 38 -4.23 -16.60 8.20
CA ASN A 38 -4.80 -15.79 7.13
C ASN A 38 -4.26 -16.16 5.74
N VAL A 39 -3.30 -17.08 5.65
CA VAL A 39 -2.71 -17.55 4.39
C VAL A 39 -3.41 -18.82 3.91
N PHE A 40 -3.83 -18.81 2.65
CA PHE A 40 -4.30 -20.01 1.96
C PHE A 40 -3.33 -20.36 0.83
N SER A 41 -2.81 -21.58 0.86
CA SER A 41 -1.91 -22.13 -0.15
C SER A 41 -2.09 -23.64 -0.18
N SER A 42 -3.00 -24.12 -1.02
CA SER A 42 -3.31 -25.55 -1.08
C SER A 42 -2.36 -26.32 -1.99
N GLY A 43 -1.54 -25.63 -2.80
CA GLY A 43 -0.73 -26.26 -3.85
C GLY A 43 -1.54 -26.69 -5.07
N ASN A 44 -2.82 -26.33 -5.14
CA ASN A 44 -3.67 -26.57 -6.31
C ASN A 44 -3.90 -25.23 -6.99
N LEU A 45 -3.27 -25.04 -8.16
CA LEU A 45 -3.26 -23.75 -8.84
C LEU A 45 -4.66 -23.18 -9.09
N LYS A 46 -5.64 -24.01 -9.47
CA LYS A 46 -7.01 -23.54 -9.76
C LYS A 46 -7.70 -23.08 -8.48
N LEU A 47 -7.56 -23.84 -7.39
CA LEU A 47 -8.13 -23.49 -6.09
C LEU A 47 -7.46 -22.24 -5.50
N ASP A 48 -6.14 -22.13 -5.60
CA ASP A 48 -5.39 -20.98 -5.12
C ASP A 48 -5.73 -19.70 -5.92
N LEU A 49 -5.89 -19.80 -7.26
CA LEU A 49 -6.35 -18.66 -8.07
C LEU A 49 -7.79 -18.25 -7.74
N LEU A 50 -8.68 -19.21 -7.47
CA LEU A 50 -10.05 -18.92 -7.04
C LEU A 50 -10.08 -18.24 -5.68
N HIS A 51 -9.27 -18.72 -4.74
CA HIS A 51 -9.06 -18.06 -3.45
C HIS A 51 -8.56 -16.63 -3.64
N ASN A 52 -7.55 -16.41 -4.48
CA ASN A 52 -6.97 -15.08 -4.68
C ASN A 52 -7.96 -14.09 -5.32
N PHE A 53 -8.78 -14.56 -6.27
CA PHE A 53 -9.88 -13.77 -6.82
C PHE A 53 -10.89 -13.36 -5.73
N PHE A 54 -11.33 -14.30 -4.90
CA PHE A 54 -12.20 -14.03 -3.76
C PHE A 54 -11.56 -13.06 -2.76
N LEU A 55 -10.29 -13.26 -2.42
CA LEU A 55 -9.53 -12.45 -1.47
C LEU A 55 -9.50 -10.99 -1.90
N GLU A 56 -9.19 -10.71 -3.17
CA GLU A 56 -9.16 -9.34 -3.67
C GLU A 56 -10.55 -8.68 -3.72
N CYS A 57 -11.60 -9.44 -4.03
CA CYS A 57 -12.99 -8.95 -3.96
C CYS A 57 -13.38 -8.58 -2.52
N GLY A 58 -13.04 -9.43 -1.54
CA GLY A 58 -13.27 -9.15 -0.12
C GLY A 58 -12.45 -7.96 0.37
N ALA A 59 -11.18 -7.87 -0.03
CA ALA A 59 -10.31 -6.75 0.30
C ALA A 59 -10.81 -5.44 -0.31
N ARG A 60 -11.37 -5.47 -1.52
CA ARG A 60 -12.02 -4.33 -2.17
C ARG A 60 -13.27 -3.87 -1.41
N ALA A 61 -14.14 -4.79 -1.02
CA ALA A 61 -15.35 -4.47 -0.25
C ALA A 61 -14.99 -3.77 1.08
N ASN A 62 -13.95 -4.24 1.77
CA ASN A 62 -13.49 -3.61 3.00
C ASN A 62 -12.87 -2.23 2.74
N LYS A 63 -12.09 -2.05 1.67
CA LYS A 63 -11.56 -0.74 1.27
C LYS A 63 -12.68 0.28 1.01
N ILE A 64 -13.77 -0.12 0.33
CA ILE A 64 -14.94 0.75 0.10
C ILE A 64 -15.54 1.22 1.44
N ARG A 65 -15.79 0.29 2.36
CA ARG A 65 -16.35 0.63 3.69
C ARG A 65 -15.43 1.56 4.48
N VAL A 66 -14.11 1.31 4.46
CA VAL A 66 -13.12 2.19 5.09
C VAL A 66 -13.13 3.59 4.47
N TYR A 67 -13.20 3.68 3.13
CA TYR A 67 -13.30 4.95 2.43
C TYR A 67 -14.53 5.77 2.89
N GLU A 68 -15.67 5.11 3.09
CA GLU A 68 -16.90 5.75 3.57
C GLU A 68 -16.83 6.16 5.05
N MET A 69 -16.03 5.48 5.86
CA MET A 69 -15.79 5.85 7.27
C MET A 69 -14.76 6.98 7.43
N ALA A 70 -13.77 7.06 6.53
CA ALA A 70 -12.67 8.01 6.64
C ALA A 70 -12.98 9.35 5.97
N LYS A 71 -12.64 10.45 6.65
CA LYS A 71 -12.62 11.81 6.08
C LYS A 71 -11.19 12.31 5.81
N ASP A 72 -10.20 11.67 6.42
CA ASP A 72 -8.80 12.04 6.28
C ASP A 72 -8.34 11.92 4.81
N PRO A 73 -7.73 12.96 4.23
CA PRO A 73 -7.34 12.95 2.82
C PRO A 73 -6.22 11.95 2.51
N VAL A 74 -5.34 11.63 3.46
CA VAL A 74 -4.28 10.63 3.26
C VAL A 74 -4.91 9.23 3.19
N ALA A 75 -5.83 8.91 4.10
CA ALA A 75 -6.57 7.65 4.10
C ALA A 75 -7.39 7.47 2.81
N ARG A 76 -8.05 8.52 2.33
CA ARG A 76 -8.81 8.49 1.06
C ARG A 76 -7.92 8.38 -0.16
N ALA A 77 -6.79 9.10 -0.20
CA ALA A 77 -5.83 8.98 -1.29
C ALA A 77 -5.24 7.57 -1.38
N LEU A 78 -4.81 7.00 -0.25
CA LEU A 78 -4.31 5.63 -0.16
C LEU A 78 -5.37 4.63 -0.62
N THR A 79 -6.58 4.71 -0.06
CA THR A 79 -7.66 3.77 -0.38
C THR A 79 -8.08 3.91 -1.84
N GLY A 80 -8.16 5.13 -2.35
CA GLY A 80 -8.51 5.41 -3.74
C GLY A 80 -7.53 4.77 -4.73
N PHE A 81 -6.23 4.91 -4.48
CA PHE A 81 -5.20 4.24 -5.28
C PHE A 81 -5.31 2.71 -5.17
N LEU A 82 -5.44 2.18 -3.96
CA LEU A 82 -5.49 0.73 -3.73
C LEU A 82 -6.78 0.06 -4.22
N LEU A 83 -7.88 0.80 -4.39
CA LEU A 83 -9.09 0.30 -5.08
C LEU A 83 -8.82 0.04 -6.57
N VAL A 84 -8.05 0.92 -7.22
CA VAL A 84 -7.64 0.74 -8.63
C VAL A 84 -6.64 -0.41 -8.75
N ARG A 85 -5.65 -0.48 -7.85
CA ARG A 85 -4.68 -1.59 -7.87
C ARG A 85 -5.31 -2.93 -7.52
N GLY A 86 -6.24 -2.98 -6.56
CA GLY A 86 -7.03 -4.17 -6.27
C GLY A 86 -7.86 -4.61 -7.49
N GLY A 87 -8.46 -3.66 -8.23
CA GLY A 87 -9.15 -3.95 -9.49
C GLY A 87 -8.26 -4.65 -10.52
N VAL A 88 -7.02 -4.17 -10.70
CA VAL A 88 -6.02 -4.82 -11.57
C VAL A 88 -5.79 -6.27 -11.16
N HIS A 89 -5.63 -6.55 -9.86
CA HIS A 89 -5.41 -7.91 -9.37
C HIS A 89 -6.63 -8.81 -9.56
N ILE A 90 -7.83 -8.31 -9.27
CA ILE A 90 -9.10 -9.03 -9.50
C ILE A 90 -9.20 -9.46 -10.97
N VAL A 91 -8.96 -8.53 -11.90
CA VAL A 91 -9.00 -8.81 -13.34
C VAL A 91 -7.90 -9.79 -13.75
N ALA A 92 -6.69 -9.68 -13.17
CA ALA A 92 -5.58 -10.58 -13.50
C ALA A 92 -5.88 -12.02 -13.08
N TYR A 93 -6.42 -12.22 -11.86
CA TYR A 93 -6.83 -13.54 -11.39
C TYR A 93 -8.05 -14.09 -12.15
N ALA A 94 -9.01 -13.23 -12.50
CA ALA A 94 -10.14 -13.62 -13.35
C ALA A 94 -9.68 -14.11 -14.72
N LYS A 95 -8.78 -13.39 -15.39
CA LYS A 95 -8.20 -13.81 -16.68
C LYS A 95 -7.38 -15.11 -16.56
N ALA A 96 -6.64 -15.28 -15.46
CA ALA A 96 -5.92 -16.53 -15.21
C ALA A 96 -6.87 -17.72 -15.07
N LEU A 97 -7.96 -17.54 -14.31
CA LEU A 97 -9.02 -18.56 -14.16
C LEU A 97 -9.75 -18.84 -15.47
N GLU A 98 -10.06 -17.80 -16.25
CA GLU A 98 -10.65 -17.93 -17.60
C GLU A 98 -9.79 -18.80 -18.51
N LYS A 99 -8.49 -18.50 -18.56
CA LYS A 99 -7.55 -19.27 -19.40
C LYS A 99 -7.39 -20.72 -18.93
N LEU A 100 -7.46 -20.96 -17.62
CA LEU A 100 -7.28 -22.30 -17.02
C LEU A 100 -8.55 -23.15 -17.06
N SER A 101 -9.73 -22.55 -17.08
CA SER A 101 -11.02 -23.24 -16.90
C SER A 101 -12.00 -23.11 -18.06
N GLY A 102 -11.84 -22.10 -18.92
CA GLY A 102 -12.81 -21.73 -19.95
C GLY A 102 -14.06 -21.01 -19.42
N VAL A 103 -14.19 -20.85 -18.11
CA VAL A 103 -15.31 -20.15 -17.48
C VAL A 103 -15.08 -18.63 -17.58
N PRO A 104 -16.03 -17.82 -18.08
CA PRO A 104 -15.87 -16.38 -18.25
C PRO A 104 -15.99 -15.61 -16.92
N VAL A 105 -15.02 -15.81 -16.01
CA VAL A 105 -15.01 -15.24 -14.64
C VAL A 105 -15.10 -13.72 -14.62
N GLY A 106 -14.51 -13.03 -15.61
CA GLY A 106 -14.54 -11.57 -15.74
C GLY A 106 -15.96 -11.00 -15.85
N LYS A 107 -16.95 -11.80 -16.28
CA LYS A 107 -18.37 -11.40 -16.32
C LYS A 107 -19.01 -11.22 -14.95
N LEU A 108 -18.34 -11.61 -13.86
CA LEU A 108 -18.80 -11.35 -12.51
C LEU A 108 -18.49 -9.93 -12.03
N LEU A 109 -17.64 -9.18 -12.74
CA LEU A 109 -17.16 -7.87 -12.30
C LEU A 109 -18.14 -6.75 -12.65
N PRO A 110 -18.21 -5.68 -11.82
CA PRO A 110 -17.43 -5.46 -10.59
C PRO A 110 -18.03 -6.14 -9.34
N ILE A 111 -17.19 -6.53 -8.36
CA ILE A 111 -17.66 -7.07 -7.07
C ILE A 111 -17.12 -6.22 -5.90
N PRO A 112 -17.97 -5.67 -5.01
CA PRO A 112 -19.42 -5.49 -5.17
C PRO A 112 -19.76 -4.59 -6.38
N ASP A 113 -21.05 -4.53 -6.75
CA ASP A 113 -21.65 -3.77 -7.87
C ASP A 113 -21.55 -2.24 -7.69
N ILE A 114 -20.33 -1.74 -7.51
CA ILE A 114 -19.99 -0.33 -7.25
C ILE A 114 -18.82 -0.02 -8.16
N SER A 115 -18.93 0.98 -9.03
CA SER A 115 -17.79 1.40 -9.85
C SER A 115 -16.79 2.21 -9.04
N ASN A 116 -15.49 1.99 -9.28
CA ASN A 116 -14.42 2.81 -8.73
C ASN A 116 -14.55 4.30 -9.12
N LYS A 117 -15.18 4.61 -10.25
CA LYS A 117 -15.43 5.98 -10.73
C LYS A 117 -16.26 6.83 -9.76
N ARG A 118 -16.94 6.21 -8.78
CA ARG A 118 -17.67 6.90 -7.72
C ARG A 118 -16.76 7.55 -6.68
N PHE A 119 -15.51 7.10 -6.56
CA PHE A 119 -14.55 7.62 -5.59
C PHE A 119 -13.61 8.60 -6.30
N PRO A 120 -13.63 9.90 -5.98
CA PRO A 120 -12.83 10.91 -6.68
C PRO A 120 -11.34 10.57 -6.77
N GLU A 121 -10.75 10.05 -5.70
CA GLU A 121 -9.35 9.64 -5.64
C GLU A 121 -9.09 8.48 -6.60
N SER A 122 -9.93 7.44 -6.63
CA SER A 122 -9.81 6.33 -7.60
C SER A 122 -9.99 6.81 -9.04
N LYS A 123 -11.00 7.67 -9.29
CA LYS A 123 -11.27 8.20 -10.64
C LYS A 123 -10.05 8.88 -11.24
N LYS A 124 -9.29 9.65 -10.45
CA LYS A 124 -8.04 10.29 -10.92
C LYS A 124 -7.04 9.29 -11.48
N HIS A 125 -6.92 8.11 -10.87
CA HIS A 125 -6.02 7.04 -11.34
C HIS A 125 -6.58 6.34 -12.59
N GLU A 126 -7.88 6.08 -12.66
CA GLU A 126 -8.51 5.48 -13.85
C GLU A 126 -8.50 6.41 -15.07
N ASP A 127 -8.67 7.72 -14.86
CA ASP A 127 -8.56 8.73 -15.93
C ASP A 127 -7.15 8.73 -16.55
N ARG A 128 -6.12 8.37 -15.77
CA ARG A 128 -4.73 8.16 -16.25
C ARG A 128 -4.50 6.77 -16.83
N GLY A 129 -5.50 5.90 -16.83
CA GLY A 129 -5.45 4.55 -17.37
C GLY A 129 -4.74 3.53 -16.47
N GLU A 130 -4.53 3.85 -15.19
CA GLU A 130 -3.73 3.00 -14.28
C GLU A 130 -4.37 1.64 -13.98
N HIS A 131 -5.69 1.50 -14.17
CA HIS A 131 -6.43 0.24 -14.04
C HIS A 131 -6.07 -0.78 -15.14
N ARG A 132 -5.46 -0.34 -16.24
CA ARG A 132 -5.06 -1.23 -17.35
C ARG A 132 -3.61 -1.71 -17.24
N ILE A 133 -2.87 -1.18 -16.28
CA ILE A 133 -1.42 -1.38 -16.18
C ILE A 133 -1.09 -2.40 -15.09
N LEU A 134 -0.43 -3.47 -15.49
CA LEU A 134 0.22 -4.41 -14.58
C LEU A 134 1.74 -4.19 -14.61
N TYR A 135 2.28 -3.72 -13.49
CA TYR A 135 3.71 -3.45 -13.35
C TYR A 135 4.50 -4.75 -13.07
N ARG A 136 5.61 -4.96 -13.76
CA ARG A 136 6.53 -6.07 -13.55
C ARG A 136 7.63 -5.64 -12.58
N PHE A 137 7.42 -5.92 -11.29
CA PHE A 137 8.35 -5.61 -10.20
C PHE A 137 9.56 -6.56 -10.14
N SER A 138 10.24 -6.79 -11.26
CA SER A 138 11.52 -7.51 -11.29
C SER A 138 12.42 -6.91 -12.37
N PRO A 139 13.74 -6.80 -12.16
CA PRO A 139 14.66 -6.41 -13.22
C PRO A 139 14.55 -7.34 -14.43
N ASN A 140 14.55 -8.67 -14.23
CA ASN A 140 14.77 -9.64 -15.31
C ASN A 140 13.78 -10.82 -15.36
N ASP A 141 12.92 -11.01 -14.36
CA ASP A 141 12.03 -12.16 -14.25
C ASP A 141 10.58 -11.83 -14.62
N TYR A 142 9.72 -12.86 -14.64
CA TYR A 142 8.27 -12.76 -14.84
C TYR A 142 7.85 -12.14 -16.19
N LYS A 143 8.67 -12.28 -17.23
CA LYS A 143 8.46 -11.69 -18.56
C LYS A 143 7.23 -12.23 -19.31
N ARG A 144 6.67 -13.35 -18.87
CA ARG A 144 5.50 -14.02 -19.49
C ARG A 144 4.16 -13.56 -18.91
N ILE A 145 4.15 -12.52 -18.05
CA ILE A 145 2.92 -12.03 -17.42
C ILE A 145 1.89 -11.50 -18.44
N ASN A 146 2.37 -11.03 -19.59
CA ASN A 146 1.55 -10.62 -20.74
C ASN A 146 0.80 -11.80 -21.40
N GLU A 147 1.13 -13.06 -21.10
CA GLU A 147 0.33 -14.20 -21.59
C GLU A 147 -1.03 -14.31 -20.91
N ILE A 148 -1.19 -13.67 -19.74
CA ILE A 148 -2.45 -13.56 -19.00
C ILE A 148 -3.00 -12.13 -19.07
N TRP A 149 -2.14 -11.13 -18.83
CA TRP A 149 -2.53 -9.72 -18.84
C TRP A 149 -2.46 -9.14 -20.26
N ASN A 150 -3.49 -9.42 -21.05
CA ASN A 150 -3.67 -8.93 -22.42
C ASN A 150 -5.15 -8.81 -22.79
N GLY A 151 -5.40 -8.24 -23.98
CA GLY A 151 -6.74 -8.04 -24.53
C GLY A 151 -7.50 -6.92 -23.80
N PRO A 152 -8.84 -6.87 -23.95
CA PRO A 152 -9.66 -5.82 -23.36
C PRO A 152 -9.82 -5.99 -21.85
N HIS A 153 -9.88 -4.86 -21.16
CA HIS A 153 -10.32 -4.73 -19.77
C HIS A 153 -11.84 -4.98 -19.68
N PRO A 154 -12.34 -5.80 -18.73
CA PRO A 154 -13.73 -6.27 -18.74
C PRO A 154 -14.79 -5.18 -18.48
N GLU A 155 -14.43 -4.02 -17.91
CA GLU A 155 -15.38 -2.94 -17.61
C GLU A 155 -15.44 -1.83 -18.66
N ASP A 156 -14.41 -1.64 -19.49
CA ASP A 156 -14.33 -0.50 -20.42
C ASP A 156 -13.73 -0.83 -21.79
N ASP A 157 -13.49 -2.11 -22.08
CA ASP A 157 -12.99 -2.66 -23.35
C ASP A 157 -11.64 -2.09 -23.84
N LYS A 158 -10.94 -1.32 -23.02
CA LYS A 158 -9.63 -0.78 -23.37
C LYS A 158 -8.54 -1.83 -23.18
N ASP A 159 -7.51 -1.76 -24.03
CA ASP A 159 -6.41 -2.74 -24.00
C ASP A 159 -5.62 -2.71 -22.69
N LEU A 160 -5.27 -3.89 -22.21
CA LEU A 160 -4.38 -4.10 -21.07
C LEU A 160 -2.91 -3.98 -21.47
N GLU A 161 -2.12 -3.42 -20.56
CA GLU A 161 -0.69 -3.13 -20.78
C GLU A 161 0.14 -3.68 -19.61
N VAL A 162 1.28 -4.29 -19.92
CA VAL A 162 2.32 -4.62 -18.93
C VAL A 162 3.40 -3.55 -18.99
N ARG A 163 3.81 -3.01 -17.84
CA ARG A 163 4.94 -2.07 -17.74
C ARG A 163 6.08 -2.64 -16.94
N ASP A 164 7.29 -2.51 -17.46
CA ASP A 164 8.49 -2.99 -16.78
C ASP A 164 8.94 -2.03 -15.67
N GLY A 165 9.25 -2.61 -14.50
CA GLY A 165 9.68 -1.87 -13.32
C GLY A 165 8.53 -1.34 -12.46
N PRO A 166 8.85 -0.88 -11.24
CA PRO A 166 7.88 -0.21 -10.39
C PRO A 166 7.45 1.13 -11.00
N PRO A 167 6.23 1.63 -10.69
CA PRO A 167 5.89 3.02 -10.97
C PRO A 167 6.81 3.96 -10.19
N GLU A 168 6.87 5.23 -10.62
CA GLU A 168 7.52 6.27 -9.83
C GLU A 168 6.85 6.37 -8.45
N GLY A 169 7.66 6.22 -7.40
CA GLY A 169 7.21 6.29 -6.02
C GLY A 169 7.35 7.69 -5.41
N ALA A 170 7.07 7.78 -4.11
CA ALA A 170 7.31 8.98 -3.32
C ALA A 170 8.36 8.74 -2.24
N VAL A 171 8.94 9.83 -1.71
CA VAL A 171 9.80 9.75 -0.54
C VAL A 171 8.92 9.46 0.68
N PRO A 172 9.22 8.44 1.50
CA PRO A 172 8.50 8.19 2.75
C PRO A 172 8.52 9.44 3.65
N PRO A 173 7.40 9.77 4.32
CA PRO A 173 7.39 10.90 5.24
C PRO A 173 8.32 10.62 6.43
N ASN A 174 8.97 11.67 6.92
CA ASN A 174 9.56 11.65 8.26
C ASN A 174 8.50 12.16 9.23
N LEU A 175 8.15 11.36 10.23
CA LEU A 175 7.13 11.72 11.21
C LEU A 175 7.73 12.62 12.29
N ASP A 176 6.87 13.39 12.94
CA ASP A 176 7.27 14.25 14.05
C ASP A 176 7.69 13.41 15.26
N ALA A 177 8.54 13.97 16.11
CA ALA A 177 8.89 13.36 17.38
C ALA A 177 7.70 13.45 18.36
N GLU A 178 7.53 12.40 19.17
CA GLU A 178 6.50 12.27 20.20
C GLU A 178 7.20 12.04 21.56
N PRO A 179 7.71 13.10 22.23
CA PRO A 179 8.50 12.98 23.46
C PRO A 179 7.73 12.31 24.59
N GLN A 180 6.42 12.54 24.70
CA GLN A 180 5.55 11.90 25.69
C GLN A 180 5.48 10.37 25.53
N LEU A 181 5.84 9.84 24.36
CA LEU A 181 5.97 8.41 24.06
C LEU A 181 7.43 7.96 23.97
N THR A 182 8.38 8.84 24.29
CA THR A 182 9.83 8.60 24.16
C THR A 182 10.25 8.20 22.74
N SER A 183 9.61 8.78 21.72
CA SER A 183 9.79 8.38 20.32
C SER A 183 10.28 9.56 19.47
N PRO A 184 11.56 9.61 19.04
CA PRO A 184 12.63 8.65 19.32
C PRO A 184 13.32 8.84 20.68
N VAL A 185 13.09 9.97 21.35
CA VAL A 185 13.69 10.30 22.66
C VAL A 185 12.65 10.88 23.61
N GLY A 186 12.88 10.72 24.91
CA GLY A 186 12.02 11.25 25.97
C GLY A 186 12.21 12.75 26.21
N PRO A 187 11.32 13.40 26.99
CA PRO A 187 11.35 14.84 27.22
C PRO A 187 12.53 15.28 28.11
N ASP A 188 13.02 14.38 28.97
CA ASP A 188 14.17 14.63 29.85
C ASP A 188 15.50 14.30 29.17
N GLN A 189 15.45 13.59 28.03
CA GLN A 189 16.59 13.37 27.18
C GLN A 189 16.72 14.59 26.25
N GLY A 190 17.84 15.29 26.33
CA GLY A 190 18.14 16.33 25.33
C GLY A 190 18.20 15.73 23.91
N ASP A 191 18.34 16.60 22.90
CA ASP A 191 18.49 16.14 21.52
C ASP A 191 19.56 15.07 21.40
N LEU A 192 19.32 14.03 20.59
CA LEU A 192 20.35 13.05 20.27
C LEU A 192 21.56 13.79 19.72
N ASP A 193 22.72 13.60 20.36
CA ASP A 193 23.95 14.28 19.95
C ASP A 193 24.24 13.99 18.47
N PRO A 194 24.14 15.01 17.59
CA PRO A 194 24.34 14.81 16.16
C PRO A 194 25.76 14.36 15.82
N VAL A 195 26.75 14.71 16.66
CA VAL A 195 28.14 14.30 16.50
C VAL A 195 28.27 12.81 16.80
N MET A 196 27.68 12.35 17.90
CA MET A 196 27.62 10.94 18.27
C MET A 196 26.92 10.10 17.18
N LEU A 197 25.77 10.55 16.67
CA LEU A 197 25.06 9.86 15.58
C LEU A 197 25.89 9.79 14.30
N GLN A 198 26.57 10.90 13.94
CA GLN A 198 27.47 10.93 12.79
C GLN A 198 28.69 10.04 12.97
N GLU A 199 29.24 9.97 14.18
CA GLU A 199 30.37 9.10 14.51
C GLU A 199 29.99 7.63 14.35
N TYR A 200 28.88 7.19 14.94
CA TYR A 200 28.41 5.82 14.78
C TYR A 200 28.04 5.51 13.34
N ALA A 201 27.39 6.44 12.62
CA ALA A 201 27.12 6.27 11.21
C ALA A 201 28.41 6.10 10.39
N ALA A 202 29.45 6.91 10.66
CA ALA A 202 30.74 6.80 10.00
C ALA A 202 31.48 5.49 10.34
N ARG A 203 31.35 4.98 11.58
CA ARG A 203 31.91 3.69 11.98
C ARG A 203 31.20 2.50 11.30
N ILE A 204 29.88 2.58 11.14
CA ILE A 204 29.07 1.51 10.54
C ILE A 204 29.20 1.51 9.02
N PHE A 205 29.16 2.68 8.38
CA PHE A 205 29.05 2.82 6.93
C PHE A 205 30.32 3.37 6.25
N GLY A 206 31.35 3.71 7.01
CA GLY A 206 32.59 4.31 6.50
C GLY A 206 32.47 5.80 6.17
N SER A 207 33.55 6.37 5.63
CA SER A 207 33.63 7.79 5.25
C SER A 207 32.78 8.17 4.02
N SER A 208 32.30 7.19 3.25
CA SER A 208 31.44 7.40 2.07
C SER A 208 30.02 7.85 2.42
N ILE A 209 29.61 7.78 3.70
CA ILE A 209 28.25 8.19 4.11
C ILE A 209 27.95 9.65 3.77
N LYS A 210 28.96 10.55 3.81
CA LYS A 210 28.75 11.97 3.47
C LYS A 210 28.39 12.15 2.00
N ASP A 211 28.99 11.36 1.12
CA ASP A 211 28.69 11.38 -0.32
C ASP A 211 27.32 10.78 -0.61
N ASP A 212 26.92 9.74 0.11
CA ASP A 212 25.60 9.13 -0.01
C ASP A 212 24.47 10.03 0.53
N ILE A 213 24.70 10.73 1.65
CA ILE A 213 23.77 11.74 2.17
C ILE A 213 23.60 12.90 1.18
N LYS A 214 24.71 13.37 0.61
CA LYS A 214 24.71 14.44 -0.40
C LYS A 214 23.94 14.02 -1.65
N LYS A 215 24.20 12.82 -2.19
CA LYS A 215 23.45 12.24 -3.33
C LYS A 215 21.95 12.12 -3.05
N ARG A 216 21.53 11.82 -1.81
CA ARG A 216 20.10 11.74 -1.44
C ARG A 216 19.44 13.11 -1.32
N LYS A 217 20.14 14.12 -0.78
CA LYS A 217 19.65 15.50 -0.69
C LYS A 217 19.57 16.20 -2.05
N ASP A 218 20.53 15.92 -2.93
CA ASP A 218 20.61 16.51 -4.27
C ASP A 218 19.70 15.79 -5.29
N LYS A 219 19.09 14.66 -4.90
CA LYS A 219 18.06 14.03 -5.73
C LYS A 219 16.91 15.02 -5.85
N PRO A 220 16.53 15.44 -7.08
CA PRO A 220 15.50 16.45 -7.25
C PRO A 220 14.25 15.99 -6.51
N LYS A 221 13.76 16.82 -5.58
CA LYS A 221 12.42 16.63 -5.02
C LYS A 221 11.49 16.59 -6.22
N SER A 222 10.84 15.46 -6.48
CA SER A 222 9.81 15.42 -7.51
C SER A 222 8.85 16.56 -7.17
N LYS A 223 8.69 17.49 -8.10
CA LYS A 223 7.73 18.56 -7.92
C LYS A 223 6.39 17.85 -7.80
N VAL A 224 5.84 17.82 -6.58
CA VAL A 224 4.43 17.52 -6.39
C VAL A 224 3.70 18.57 -7.20
N SER A 225 3.27 18.19 -8.41
CA SER A 225 2.34 18.98 -9.18
C SER A 225 1.05 18.94 -8.38
N THR A 226 0.76 20.01 -7.65
CA THR A 226 -0.59 20.35 -7.23
C THR A 226 -1.39 20.66 -8.49
N ARG A 227 -1.90 19.61 -9.15
CA ARG A 227 -2.95 19.65 -10.16
C ARG A 227 -3.88 18.46 -9.96
#